data_AF-A0A6P0I844-F1
#
_entry.id   AF-A0A6P0I844-F1
#
_cell.length_a   1.000
_cell.length_b   1.000
_cell.length_c   1.000
_cell.angle_alpha   90.00
_cell.angle_beta   90.00
_cell.angle_gamma   90.00
#
_symmetry.space_group_name_H-M   'P 1'
#
loop_
_entity.id
_entity.type
_entity.pdbx_description
1 polymer ?
#
loop_
_entity_poly.entity_id
_entity_poly.type
_entity_poly.pdbx_seq_one_letter_code
_entity_poly.pdbx_strand_id
1 'polypeptide(L)'
;MINQPNKEAIIIRTERGLTISGTRITLYDIMDYLKAEYPPKYIRDAFDLTEEELHGVLSYIKNHQVEVEAEYQEVLRMAEEIRAYWEERNRDRLAKIAASPPRPGYEAVRVKLIERKTKRQARKK
;
A
#
# COMPACT_ATOMS: atom_id res chain seq x y z
N MET A 1 -11.42 17.89 -35.10
CA MET A 1 -11.07 16.45 -35.14
C MET A 1 -11.96 15.75 -34.12
N ILE A 2 -12.71 14.76 -34.57
CA ILE A 2 -13.81 14.14 -33.82
C ILE A 2 -13.22 13.30 -32.68
N ASN A 3 -13.50 13.71 -31.44
CA ASN A 3 -13.18 12.94 -30.24
C ASN A 3 -14.10 11.71 -30.25
N GLN A 4 -13.57 10.55 -30.65
CA GLN A 4 -14.29 9.30 -30.52
C GLN A 4 -14.58 9.06 -29.02
N PRO A 5 -15.76 8.54 -28.65
CA PRO A 5 -15.99 8.07 -27.29
C PRO A 5 -15.08 6.86 -27.08
N ASN A 6 -13.89 7.10 -26.54
CA ASN A 6 -12.95 6.05 -26.20
C ASN A 6 -13.65 5.11 -25.21
N LYS A 7 -13.70 3.82 -25.56
CA LYS A 7 -13.78 2.73 -24.58
C LYS A 7 -12.93 3.16 -23.38
N GLU A 8 -13.53 3.33 -22.21
CA GLU A 8 -12.83 3.86 -21.03
C GLU A 8 -11.51 3.09 -20.87
N ALA A 9 -10.38 3.81 -20.98
CA ALA A 9 -9.08 3.18 -20.91
C ALA A 9 -8.93 2.54 -19.52
N ILE A 10 -8.60 1.25 -19.46
CA ILE A 10 -8.45 0.52 -18.18
C ILE A 10 -7.40 1.19 -17.30
N ILE A 11 -6.34 1.75 -17.91
CA ILE A 11 -5.31 2.53 -17.23
C ILE A 11 -5.43 4.00 -17.61
N ILE A 12 -5.51 4.86 -16.60
CA ILE A 12 -5.55 6.32 -16.73
C ILE A 12 -4.41 6.97 -15.93
N ARG A 13 -3.94 8.14 -16.39
CA ARG A 13 -2.96 8.94 -15.65
C ARG A 13 -3.70 9.90 -14.71
N THR A 14 -3.36 9.87 -13.44
CA THR A 14 -3.88 10.79 -12.43
C THR A 14 -2.75 11.53 -11.73
N GLU A 15 -3.08 12.41 -10.79
CA GLU A 15 -2.13 13.07 -9.87
C GLU A 15 -1.29 12.07 -9.05
N ARG A 16 -1.76 10.81 -8.91
CA ARG A 16 -1.07 9.73 -8.19
C ARG A 16 -0.20 8.87 -9.10
N GLY A 17 -0.21 9.12 -10.40
CA GLY A 17 0.44 8.28 -11.41
C GLY A 17 -0.53 7.39 -12.18
N LEU A 18 -0.03 6.27 -12.70
CA LEU A 18 -0.81 5.31 -13.49
C LEU A 18 -1.79 4.56 -12.57
N THR A 19 -3.09 4.69 -12.85
CA THR A 19 -4.19 4.22 -11.99
C THR A 19 -5.19 3.41 -12.81
N ILE A 20 -5.79 2.37 -12.22
CA ILE A 20 -6.91 1.63 -12.82
C ILE A 20 -8.15 2.52 -12.82
N SER A 21 -8.77 2.72 -13.98
CA SER A 21 -9.94 3.58 -14.15
C SER A 21 -11.06 3.21 -13.18
N GLY A 22 -11.73 4.22 -12.64
CA GLY A 22 -12.80 4.02 -11.64
C GLY A 22 -12.31 3.67 -10.23
N THR A 23 -11.01 3.48 -10.01
CA THR A 23 -10.44 3.12 -8.71
C THR A 23 -9.36 4.10 -8.24
N ARG A 24 -8.86 3.89 -7.01
CA ARG A 24 -7.65 4.53 -6.50
C ARG A 24 -6.42 3.61 -6.54
N ILE A 25 -6.54 2.47 -7.21
CA ILE A 25 -5.50 1.42 -7.25
C ILE A 25 -4.48 1.81 -8.31
N THR A 26 -3.23 2.01 -7.89
CA THR A 26 -2.15 2.34 -8.80
C THR A 26 -1.51 1.08 -9.38
N LEU A 27 -0.85 1.20 -10.54
CA LEU A 27 -0.05 0.10 -11.07
C LEU A 27 1.09 -0.25 -10.11
N TYR A 28 1.57 0.70 -9.32
CA TYR A 28 2.64 0.50 -8.35
C TYR A 28 2.21 -0.44 -7.22
N ASP A 29 0.95 -0.32 -6.77
CA ASP A 29 0.36 -1.26 -5.79
C ASP A 29 0.30 -2.69 -6.35
N ILE A 30 -0.01 -2.84 -7.65
CA ILE A 30 -0.02 -4.15 -8.32
C ILE A 30 1.42 -4.68 -8.50
N MET A 31 2.37 -3.79 -8.80
CA MET A 31 3.79 -4.14 -8.95
C MET A 31 4.39 -4.72 -7.67
N ASP A 32 4.01 -4.22 -6.48
CA ASP A 32 4.44 -4.81 -5.20
C ASP A 32 4.10 -6.30 -5.11
N TYR A 33 2.89 -6.68 -5.55
CA TYR A 33 2.45 -8.06 -5.52
C TYR A 33 3.11 -8.91 -6.61
N LEU A 34 3.29 -8.35 -7.80
CA LEU A 34 4.00 -9.04 -8.89
C LEU A 34 5.46 -9.32 -8.53
N LYS A 35 6.15 -8.35 -7.91
CA LYS A 35 7.54 -8.48 -7.44
C LYS A 35 7.68 -9.46 -6.28
N ALA A 36 6.64 -9.59 -5.46
CA ALA A 36 6.55 -10.63 -4.42
C ALA A 36 6.06 -11.98 -4.96
N GLU A 37 5.97 -12.15 -6.28
CA GLU A 37 5.62 -13.41 -6.97
C GLU A 37 4.24 -13.96 -6.58
N TYR A 38 3.31 -13.09 -6.19
CA TYR A 38 1.95 -13.53 -5.90
C TYR A 38 1.24 -14.01 -7.16
N PRO A 39 0.46 -15.11 -7.10
CA PRO A 39 -0.32 -15.58 -8.25
C PRO A 39 -1.33 -14.52 -8.72
N PRO A 40 -1.57 -14.36 -10.04
CA PRO A 40 -2.52 -13.37 -10.56
C PRO A 40 -3.92 -13.45 -9.94
N LYS A 41 -4.41 -14.67 -9.66
CA LYS A 41 -5.69 -14.88 -8.98
C LYS A 41 -5.72 -14.23 -7.59
N TYR A 42 -4.63 -14.32 -6.84
CA TYR A 42 -4.52 -13.70 -5.53
C TYR A 42 -4.52 -12.17 -5.64
N ILE A 43 -3.80 -11.62 -6.62
CA ILE A 43 -3.75 -10.17 -6.88
C ILE A 43 -5.16 -9.66 -7.20
N ARG A 44 -5.87 -10.35 -8.11
CA ARG A 44 -7.25 -10.03 -8.44
C ARG A 44 -8.14 -9.94 -7.20
N ASP A 45 -8.12 -11.00 -6.38
CA ASP A 45 -8.98 -11.12 -5.20
C ASP A 45 -8.57 -10.11 -4.10
N ALA A 46 -7.28 -9.76 -3.99
CA ALA A 46 -6.77 -8.77 -3.03
C ALA A 46 -7.21 -7.33 -3.36
N PHE A 47 -7.39 -7.03 -4.64
CA PHE A 47 -7.73 -5.71 -5.15
C PHE A 47 -9.19 -5.59 -5.63
N ASP A 48 -9.98 -6.67 -5.49
CA ASP A 48 -11.37 -6.76 -5.96
C ASP A 48 -11.52 -6.39 -7.45
N LEU A 49 -10.58 -6.85 -8.27
CA LEU A 49 -10.55 -6.57 -9.71
C LEU A 49 -11.38 -7.58 -10.49
N THR A 50 -12.00 -7.13 -11.58
CA THR A 50 -12.54 -8.03 -12.59
C THR A 50 -11.42 -8.75 -13.35
N GLU A 51 -11.75 -9.86 -14.02
CA GLU A 51 -10.78 -10.59 -14.84
C GLU A 51 -10.29 -9.70 -16.00
N GLU A 52 -11.18 -8.91 -16.58
CA GLU A 52 -10.89 -7.97 -17.67
C GLU A 52 -9.95 -6.85 -17.22
N GLU A 53 -10.16 -6.28 -16.03
CA GLU A 53 -9.28 -5.25 -15.45
C GLU A 53 -7.90 -5.82 -15.17
N LEU A 54 -7.80 -6.97 -14.49
CA LEU A 54 -6.50 -7.60 -14.22
C LEU A 54 -5.76 -7.91 -15.53
N HIS A 55 -6.44 -8.48 -16.52
CA HIS A 55 -5.82 -8.77 -17.81
C HIS A 55 -5.35 -7.49 -18.52
N GLY A 56 -6.15 -6.42 -18.45
CA GLY A 56 -5.81 -5.10 -18.99
C GLY A 56 -4.58 -4.50 -18.32
N VAL A 57 -4.51 -4.58 -16.98
CA VAL A 57 -3.36 -4.12 -16.19
C VAL A 57 -2.10 -4.90 -16.55
N LEU A 58 -2.14 -6.24 -16.55
CA LEU A 58 -0.98 -7.07 -16.87
C LEU A 58 -0.49 -6.84 -18.30
N SER A 59 -1.42 -6.68 -19.25
CA SER A 59 -1.11 -6.35 -20.63
C SER A 59 -0.45 -4.98 -20.75
N TYR A 60 -0.94 -3.98 -20.02
CA TYR A 60 -0.34 -2.64 -20.00
C TYR A 60 1.08 -2.66 -19.42
N ILE A 61 1.28 -3.29 -18.27
CA ILE A 61 2.60 -3.42 -17.62
C ILE A 61 3.59 -4.11 -18.57
N LYS A 62 3.17 -5.17 -19.25
CA LYS A 62 4.02 -5.88 -20.21
C LYS A 62 4.44 -5.00 -21.39
N ASN A 63 3.52 -4.20 -21.93
CA ASN A 63 3.79 -3.33 -23.08
C ASN A 63 4.59 -2.08 -22.73
N HIS A 64 4.54 -1.64 -21.46
CA HIS A 64 5.18 -0.43 -20.95
C HIS A 64 6.22 -0.72 -19.86
N GLN A 65 6.84 -1.91 -19.89
CA GLN A 65 7.64 -2.43 -18.77
C GLN A 65 8.74 -1.47 -18.31
N VAL A 66 9.48 -0.86 -19.25
CA VAL A 66 10.59 0.04 -18.92
C VAL A 66 10.09 1.30 -18.22
N GLU A 67 9.02 1.92 -18.73
CA GLU A 67 8.43 3.14 -18.17
C GLU A 67 7.81 2.88 -16.80
N VAL A 68 7.03 1.81 -16.68
CA VAL A 68 6.35 1.42 -15.43
C VAL A 68 7.37 1.06 -14.34
N GLU A 69 8.43 0.31 -14.69
CA GLU A 69 9.48 -0.03 -13.72
C GLU A 69 10.23 1.22 -13.25
N ALA A 70 10.56 2.16 -14.15
CA ALA A 70 11.24 3.40 -13.78
C ALA A 70 10.39 4.24 -12.81
N GLU A 71 9.10 4.42 -13.10
CA GLU A 71 8.18 5.14 -12.20
C GLU A 71 8.00 4.41 -10.87
N TYR A 72 7.91 3.08 -10.88
CA TYR A 72 7.82 2.26 -9.67
C TYR A 72 9.03 2.44 -8.76
N GLN A 73 10.25 2.41 -9.30
CA GLN A 73 11.46 2.63 -8.50
C GLN A 73 11.52 4.04 -7.90
N GLU A 74 11.05 5.05 -8.63
CA GLU A 74 10.98 6.42 -8.12
C GLU A 74 9.98 6.54 -6.96
N VAL A 75 8.80 5.90 -7.07
CA VAL A 75 7.80 5.85 -6.00
C VAL A 75 8.37 5.19 -4.74
N LEU A 76 9.09 4.08 -4.87
CA LEU A 76 9.73 3.41 -3.74
C LEU A 76 10.77 4.31 -3.07
N ARG A 77 11.60 5.00 -3.85
CA ARG A 77 12.61 5.94 -3.35
C ARG A 77 11.95 7.07 -2.56
N MET A 78 10.94 7.71 -3.14
CA MET A 78 10.20 8.79 -2.47
C MET A 78 9.51 8.31 -1.19
N ALA A 79 8.92 7.11 -1.20
CA ALA A 79 8.27 6.53 -0.03
C ALA A 79 9.26 6.32 1.12
N GLU A 80 10.44 5.78 0.84
CA GLU A 80 11.49 5.58 1.85
C GLU A 80 12.06 6.90 2.37
N GLU A 81 12.27 7.90 1.50
CA GLU A 81 12.71 9.23 1.91
C GLU A 81 11.71 9.90 2.86
N ILE A 82 10.42 9.88 2.51
CA ILE A 82 9.34 10.42 3.33
C ILE A 82 9.28 9.69 4.67
N ARG A 83 9.38 8.35 4.64
CA ARG A 83 9.37 7.52 5.83
C ARG A 83 10.53 7.87 6.76
N ALA A 84 11.77 7.87 6.25
CA ALA A 84 12.96 8.18 7.03
C ALA A 84 12.89 9.58 7.64
N TYR A 85 12.42 10.57 6.87
CA TYR A 85 12.21 11.94 7.36
C TYR A 85 11.26 11.98 8.57
N TRP A 86 10.11 11.33 8.48
CA TRP A 86 9.12 11.34 9.56
C TRP A 86 9.52 10.47 10.75
N GLU A 87 10.22 9.35 10.53
CA GLU A 87 10.75 8.52 11.61
C GLU A 87 11.79 9.28 12.42
N GLU A 88 12.74 9.97 11.77
CA GLU A 88 13.73 10.82 12.44
C GLU A 88 13.03 11.95 13.20
N ARG A 89 12.18 12.72 12.52
CA ARG A 89 11.51 13.88 13.10
C ARG A 89 10.62 13.51 14.29
N ASN A 90 9.99 12.34 14.26
CA ASN A 90 9.09 11.90 15.32
C ASN A 90 9.79 11.08 16.41
N ARG A 91 11.08 10.73 16.27
CA ARG A 91 11.81 9.85 17.21
C ARG A 91 11.62 10.26 18.66
N ASP A 92 11.99 11.49 19.00
CA ASP A 92 11.92 11.98 20.39
C ASP A 92 10.49 12.12 20.89
N ARG A 93 9.58 12.54 20.02
CA ARG A 93 8.16 12.68 20.36
C ARG A 93 7.55 11.32 20.68
N LEU A 94 7.83 10.31 19.86
CA LEU A 94 7.37 8.94 20.07
C LEU A 94 8.00 8.33 21.33
N ALA A 95 9.28 8.59 21.60
CA ALA A 95 9.94 8.16 22.84
C ALA A 95 9.26 8.78 24.09
N LYS A 96 8.95 10.08 24.05
CA LYS A 96 8.21 10.76 25.13
C LYS A 96 6.81 10.18 25.31
N ILE A 97 6.07 9.92 24.23
CA ILE A 97 4.74 9.30 24.29
C ILE A 97 4.82 7.89 24.87
N ALA A 98 5.83 7.10 24.49
CA ALA A 98 6.04 5.75 25.01
C ALA A 98 6.37 5.73 26.51
N ALA A 99 7.16 6.69 26.98
CA ALA A 99 7.50 6.86 28.39
C ALA A 99 6.38 7.49 29.23
N SER A 100 5.41 8.15 28.59
CA SER A 100 4.34 8.85 29.31
C SER A 100 3.45 7.85 30.09
N PRO A 101 3.04 8.21 31.32
CA PRO A 101 2.10 7.39 32.08
C PRO A 101 0.76 7.30 31.34
N PRO A 102 -0.03 6.24 31.61
CA PRO A 102 -1.36 6.14 31.04
C PRO A 102 -2.22 7.33 31.47
N ARG A 103 -3.24 7.63 30.66
CA ARG A 103 -4.24 8.63 31.04
C ARG A 103 -4.86 8.20 32.38
N PRO A 104 -5.03 9.12 33.34
CA PRO A 104 -5.68 8.82 34.60
C PRO A 104 -7.05 8.16 34.37
N GLY A 105 -7.32 7.05 35.07
CA GLY A 105 -8.56 6.28 34.94
C GLY A 105 -8.55 5.19 33.85
N TYR A 106 -7.43 5.01 33.14
CA TYR A 106 -7.25 3.98 32.10
C TYR A 106 -6.33 2.82 32.51
N GLU A 107 -5.90 2.79 33.77
CA GLU A 107 -4.92 1.85 34.30
C GLU A 107 -5.43 0.40 34.21
N ALA A 108 -6.68 0.16 34.63
CA ALA A 108 -7.32 -1.17 34.58
C ALA A 108 -7.43 -1.72 33.14
N VAL A 109 -7.72 -0.84 32.17
CA VAL A 109 -7.76 -1.21 30.75
C VAL A 109 -6.37 -1.60 30.26
N ARG A 110 -5.32 -0.87 30.68
CA ARG A 110 -3.93 -1.16 30.29
C ARG A 110 -3.43 -2.49 30.85
N VAL A 111 -3.75 -2.81 32.10
CA VAL A 111 -3.42 -4.12 32.71
C VAL A 111 -4.03 -5.26 31.89
N LYS A 112 -5.32 -5.16 31.56
CA LYS A 112 -6.02 -6.16 30.73
C LYS A 112 -5.42 -6.30 29.33
N LEU A 113 -4.94 -5.21 28.74
CA LEU A 113 -4.24 -5.24 27.44
C LEU A 113 -2.87 -5.93 27.55
N ILE A 114 -2.10 -5.66 28.60
CA ILE A 114 -0.81 -6.29 28.87
C ILE A 114 -1.00 -7.81 29.06
N GLU A 115 -1.96 -8.24 29.87
CA GLU A 115 -2.28 -9.65 30.08
C GLU A 115 -2.69 -10.37 28.79
N ARG A 116 -3.47 -9.72 27.93
CA ARG A 116 -3.84 -10.28 26.62
C ARG A 116 -2.64 -10.41 25.70
N LYS A 117 -1.73 -9.42 25.73
CA LYS A 117 -0.49 -9.45 24.95
C LYS A 117 0.43 -10.58 25.40
N THR A 118 0.64 -10.75 26.71
CA THR A 118 1.49 -11.82 27.26
C THR A 118 0.90 -13.19 26.97
N LYS A 119 -0.42 -13.39 27.13
CA LYS A 119 -1.10 -14.65 26.76
C LYS A 119 -0.94 -14.99 25.27
N ARG A 120 -1.06 -14.00 24.37
CA ARG A 120 -0.83 -14.21 22.93
C ARG A 120 0.61 -14.57 22.61
N GLN A 121 1.58 -13.97 23.28
CA GLN A 121 3.00 -14.30 23.10
C GLN A 121 3.34 -15.69 23.63
N ALA A 122 2.79 -16.08 24.78
CA ALA A 122 2.97 -17.41 25.34
C ALA A 122 2.37 -18.53 24.48
N ARG A 123 1.27 -18.25 23.76
CA ARG A 123 0.65 -19.19 22.79
C ARG A 123 1.38 -19.31 21.46
N LYS A 124 2.28 -18.37 21.14
CA LYS A 124 3.10 -18.40 19.92
C LYS A 124 4.45 -19.11 20.13
N LYS A 125 4.81 -19.42 21.37
CA LYS A 125 5.93 -20.30 21.72
C LYS A 125 5.43 -21.73 21.85
#